data_AF-A0A1B8YA87-F1
#
_entry.id   AF-A0A1B8YA87-F1
#
_cell.length_a   1.000
_cell.length_b   1.000
_cell.length_c   1.000
_cell.angle_alpha   90.00
_cell.angle_beta   90.00
_cell.angle_gamma   90.00
#
_symmetry.space_group_name_H-M   'P 1'
#
loop_
_entity.id
_entity.type
_entity.pdbx_description
1 polymer ?
#
loop_
_entity_poly.entity_id
_entity_poly.type
_entity_poly.pdbx_seq_one_letter_code
_entity_poly.pdbx_strand_id
1 'polypeptide(L)'
;MGCSNPENITCSQSHKGFKQKFCIQTESVVLGMLLTSGCATSRHCQQQELPGVRIHCCDTDLCNSGGPRAPQTLVYLTLVVFWALRGLLP
;
A
#
# COMPACT_ATOMS: atom_id res chain seq x y z
N MET A 1 7.66 7.74 14.45
CA MET A 1 8.06 7.01 13.25
C MET A 1 7.57 5.58 13.35
N GLY A 2 6.26 5.41 13.19
CA GLY A 2 5.57 4.13 13.11
C GLY A 2 4.97 3.90 11.73
N CYS A 3 4.82 2.64 11.35
CA CYS A 3 4.24 2.19 10.09
C CYS A 3 2.92 1.45 10.38
N SER A 4 2.01 1.45 9.43
CA SER A 4 0.72 0.77 9.51
C SER A 4 0.86 -0.71 9.13
N ASN A 5 0.49 -1.62 10.03
CA ASN A 5 0.50 -3.07 9.80
C ASN A 5 -0.43 -3.82 10.76
N PRO A 6 -1.59 -4.28 10.27
CA PRO A 6 -2.95 -3.86 10.65
C PRO A 6 -3.15 -2.93 11.87
N GLU A 7 -2.22 -2.87 12.81
CA GLU A 7 -2.08 -1.88 13.88
C GLU A 7 -0.84 -0.99 13.64
N ASN A 8 -0.74 0.14 14.34
CA ASN A 8 0.41 1.04 14.19
C ASN A 8 1.64 0.43 14.90
N ILE A 9 2.64 0.03 14.13
CA ILE A 9 3.89 -0.53 14.65
C ILE A 9 4.97 0.55 14.71
N THR A 10 5.65 0.68 15.85
CA THR A 10 6.79 1.60 15.94
C THR A 10 8.04 0.92 15.38
N CYS A 11 8.58 1.43 14.28
CA CYS A 11 9.80 0.86 13.71
C CYS A 11 11.00 1.24 14.56
N SER A 12 11.81 0.25 14.94
CA SER A 12 13.07 0.51 15.62
C SER A 12 14.04 1.18 14.65
N GLN A 13 14.69 2.28 15.07
CA GLN A 13 15.59 3.03 14.18
C GLN A 13 16.77 2.18 13.65
N SER A 14 17.17 1.13 14.36
CA SER A 14 18.28 0.27 13.98
C SER A 14 18.15 -1.10 14.63
N HIS A 15 18.15 -2.16 13.81
CA HIS A 15 18.28 -3.53 14.29
C HIS A 15 19.51 -4.14 13.62
N LYS A 16 20.46 -4.63 14.42
CA LYS A 16 21.75 -5.17 13.95
C LYS A 16 22.57 -4.23 13.04
N GLY A 17 22.52 -2.91 13.27
CA GLY A 17 23.31 -1.92 12.51
C GLY A 17 22.71 -1.49 11.16
N PHE A 18 21.51 -1.97 10.82
CA PHE A 18 20.77 -1.54 9.64
C PHE A 18 19.61 -0.61 10.03
N LYS A 19 19.52 0.55 9.36
CA LYS A 19 18.43 1.51 9.55
C LYS A 19 17.10 0.92 9.09
N GLN A 20 16.28 0.43 10.02
CA GLN A 20 14.90 -0.03 9.80
C GLN A 20 13.91 1.13 9.91
N LYS A 21 14.20 2.25 9.22
CA LYS A 21 13.39 3.47 9.29
C LYS A 21 12.27 3.51 8.24
N PHE A 22 12.31 2.62 7.25
CA PHE A 22 11.39 2.68 6.10
C PHE A 22 10.16 1.82 6.36
N CYS A 23 8.98 2.37 6.09
CA CYS A 23 7.77 1.58 5.93
C CYS A 23 7.81 0.84 4.60
N ILE A 24 7.37 -0.41 4.62
CA ILE A 24 7.16 -1.24 3.43
C ILE A 24 5.69 -1.61 3.33
N GLN A 25 5.22 -1.71 2.09
CA GLN A 25 3.90 -2.18 1.72
C GLN A 25 4.05 -3.00 0.45
N THR A 26 3.54 -4.22 0.45
CA THR A 26 3.57 -5.09 -0.73
C THR A 26 2.15 -5.43 -1.13
N GLU A 27 1.82 -5.12 -2.38
CA GLU A 27 0.53 -5.38 -2.99
C GLU A 27 0.68 -6.44 -4.08
N SER A 28 -0.31 -7.31 -4.23
CA SER A 28 -0.37 -8.26 -5.33
C SER A 28 -0.78 -7.50 -6.58
N VAL A 29 0.03 -7.56 -7.63
CA VAL A 29 -0.36 -6.97 -8.92
C VAL A 29 -1.53 -7.74 -9.53
N VAL A 30 -1.61 -9.06 -9.27
CA VAL A 30 -2.65 -9.95 -9.81
C VAL A 30 -3.96 -9.81 -9.05
N LEU A 31 -3.92 -9.79 -7.72
CA LEU A 31 -5.11 -9.75 -6.86
C LEU A 31 -5.49 -8.32 -6.40
N GLY A 32 -4.62 -7.33 -6.58
CA GLY A 32 -4.85 -5.96 -6.12
C GLY A 32 -4.98 -5.82 -4.59
N MET A 33 -4.51 -6.83 -3.84
CA MET A 33 -4.65 -6.88 -2.38
C MET A 33 -3.31 -6.66 -1.67
N LEU A 34 -3.38 -6.07 -0.49
CA LEU A 34 -2.25 -5.99 0.43
C LEU A 34 -1.82 -7.40 0.86
N LEU A 35 -0.57 -7.80 0.56
CA LEU A 35 -0.02 -9.06 1.10
C LEU A 35 0.66 -8.82 2.45
N THR A 36 1.48 -7.78 2.54
CA THR A 36 2.26 -7.49 3.74
C THR A 36 2.52 -6.00 3.84
N SER A 37 2.49 -5.47 5.04
CA SER A 37 3.01 -4.13 5.35
C SER A 37 3.85 -4.22 6.61
N GLY A 38 4.72 -3.24 6.85
CA GLY A 38 5.53 -3.24 8.06
C GLY A 38 6.74 -2.33 7.98
N CYS A 39 7.77 -2.66 8.75
CA CYS A 39 9.06 -1.96 8.76
C CYS A 39 10.08 -2.73 7.93
N ALA A 40 10.83 -2.02 7.08
CA ALA A 40 11.92 -2.58 6.28
C ALA A 40 13.19 -1.72 6.37
N THR A 41 14.30 -2.34 5.97
CA THR A 41 15.56 -1.63 5.73
C THR A 41 15.58 -1.04 4.32
N SER A 42 16.38 0.00 4.10
CA SER A 42 16.60 0.56 2.76
C SER A 42 17.04 -0.47 1.73
N ARG A 43 17.81 -1.49 2.14
CA ARG A 43 18.24 -2.58 1.24
C ARG A 43 17.08 -3.42 0.74
N HIS A 44 16.10 -3.71 1.60
CA HIS A 44 14.88 -4.42 1.17
C HIS A 44 14.07 -3.61 0.16
N CYS A 45 14.07 -2.29 0.27
CA CYS A 45 13.41 -1.41 -0.69
C CYS A 45 14.16 -1.25 -2.02
N GLN A 46 15.49 -1.42 -2.03
CA GLN A 46 16.30 -1.40 -3.25
C GLN A 46 16.36 -2.77 -3.95
N GLN A 47 15.96 -3.84 -3.27
CA GLN A 47 16.00 -5.18 -3.84
C GLN A 47 14.88 -5.34 -4.88
N GLN A 48 15.21 -5.97 -6.00
CA GLN A 48 14.33 -6.09 -7.15
C GLN A 48 13.01 -6.76 -6.76
N GLU A 49 11.90 -6.11 -7.13
CA GLU A 49 10.55 -6.57 -6.85
C GLU A 49 10.31 -7.93 -7.51
N LEU A 50 9.77 -8.89 -6.76
CA LEU A 50 9.42 -10.20 -7.30
C LEU A 50 8.34 -10.05 -8.39
N PRO A 51 8.35 -10.90 -9.44
CA PRO A 51 7.33 -10.84 -10.48
C PRO A 51 5.93 -11.02 -9.88
N GLY A 52 5.03 -10.06 -10.14
CA GLY A 52 3.63 -10.09 -9.68
C GLY A 52 3.35 -9.42 -8.34
N VAL A 53 4.34 -8.79 -7.71
CA VAL A 53 4.15 -7.95 -6.51
C VAL A 53 4.66 -6.54 -6.73
N ARG A 54 3.97 -5.57 -6.13
CA ARG A 54 4.31 -4.16 -6.13
C ARG A 54 4.69 -3.75 -4.71
N ILE A 55 5.93 -3.37 -4.52
CA ILE A 55 6.54 -2.95 -3.27
C ILE A 55 6.55 -1.42 -3.25
N HIS A 56 5.90 -0.85 -2.25
CA HIS A 56 5.94 0.57 -1.94
C HIS A 56 6.76 0.78 -0.68
N CYS A 57 7.76 1.65 -0.75
CA CYS A 57 8.57 2.05 0.40
C CYS A 57 8.49 3.55 0.64
N CYS A 58 8.47 3.96 1.90
CA CYS A 58 8.44 5.35 2.31
C CYS A 58 9.07 5.53 3.71
N ASP A 59 9.57 6.73 4.03
CA ASP A 59 10.30 7.03 5.29
C ASP A 59 9.45 7.82 6.30
N THR A 60 8.22 8.18 5.93
CA THR A 60 7.33 9.02 6.72
C THR A 60 6.43 8.22 7.66
N ASP A 61 6.03 8.80 8.80
CA ASP A 61 5.09 8.18 9.72
C ASP A 61 3.78 7.80 9.00
N LEU A 62 3.33 6.55 9.17
CA LEU A 62 2.07 6.00 8.67
C LEU A 62 1.87 6.12 7.15
N CYS A 63 2.94 6.27 6.38
CA CYS A 63 2.87 6.45 4.93
C CYS A 63 2.36 5.23 4.15
N ASN A 64 2.50 4.04 4.73
CA ASN A 64 1.96 2.79 4.20
C ASN A 64 0.51 2.52 4.64
N SER A 65 -0.19 3.50 5.22
CA SER A 65 -1.63 3.43 5.53
C SER A 65 -2.53 3.67 4.31
N GLY A 66 -1.94 3.98 3.15
CA GLY A 66 -2.66 4.02 1.89
C GLY A 66 -3.13 2.61 1.56
N GLY A 67 -4.32 2.25 2.05
CA GLY A 67 -4.98 0.98 1.74
C GLY A 67 -5.08 0.76 0.23
N PRO A 68 -5.38 -0.48 -0.20
CA PRO A 68 -5.41 -0.85 -1.61
C PRO A 68 -6.18 0.23 -2.35
N ARG A 69 -5.52 0.88 -3.32
CA ARG A 69 -6.16 1.90 -4.15
C ARG A 69 -7.34 1.20 -4.79
N ALA A 70 -8.52 1.38 -4.21
CA ALA A 70 -9.75 0.81 -4.73
C ALA A 70 -9.72 1.11 -6.23
N PRO A 71 -9.84 0.10 -7.10
CA PRO A 71 -9.70 0.32 -8.53
C PRO A 71 -10.72 1.39 -8.89
N GLN A 72 -10.23 2.58 -9.27
CA GLN A 72 -11.06 3.75 -9.50
C GLN A 72 -12.15 3.46 -10.55
N THR A 73 -11.90 2.45 -11.39
CA THR A 73 -12.82 1.80 -12.31
C THR A 73 -14.10 1.27 -11.65
N LEU A 74 -14.03 0.64 -10.46
CA LEU A 74 -15.23 0.12 -9.78
C LEU A 74 -16.09 1.25 -9.20
N VAL A 75 -15.48 2.30 -8.66
CA VAL A 75 -16.20 3.50 -8.17
C VAL A 75 -16.84 4.26 -9.33
N TYR A 76 -16.14 4.36 -10.46
CA TYR A 76 -16.69 4.99 -11.65
C TYR A 76 -17.85 4.18 -12.25
N LEU A 77 -17.72 2.85 -12.33
CA LEU A 77 -18.79 1.96 -12.81
C LEU A 77 -20.04 2.01 -11.92
N THR A 78 -19.91 2.00 -10.59
CA THR A 78 -21.07 2.11 -9.70
C THR A 78 -21.74 3.47 -9.83
N LEU A 79 -20.97 4.55 -9.97
CA LEU A 79 -21.52 5.87 -10.26
C LEU A 79 -22.27 5.87 -11.59
N VAL A 80 -21.65 5.45 -12.70
CA VAL A 80 -22.31 5.44 -14.02
C VAL A 80 -23.58 4.60 -14.01
N VAL A 81 -23.57 3.41 -13.41
CA VAL A 81 -24.77 2.57 -13.29
C VAL A 81 -25.84 3.25 -12.44
N PHE A 82 -25.45 3.91 -11.35
CA PHE A 82 -26.38 4.66 -10.50
C PHE A 82 -27.00 5.86 -11.23
N TRP A 83 -26.21 6.59 -12.03
CA TRP A 83 -26.69 7.68 -12.88
C TRP A 83 -27.61 7.17 -14.01
N ALA A 84 -27.30 6.02 -14.60
CA ALA A 84 -28.14 5.37 -15.61
C ALA A 84 -29.48 4.88 -15.02
N LEU A 85 -29.46 4.24 -13.84
CA LEU A 85 -30.68 3.79 -13.15
C LEU A 85 -31.58 4.94 -12.71
N ARG A 86 -30.99 6.10 -12.38
CA ARG A 86 -31.75 7.31 -12.03
C ARG A 86 -32.18 8.15 -13.24
N GLY A 87 -31.86 7.73 -14.46
CA GLY A 87 -32.24 8.44 -15.68
C GLY A 87 -31.66 9.87 -15.78
N LEU A 88 -30.53 10.13 -15.12
CA LEU A 88 -29.81 11.40 -15.16
C LEU A 88 -28.60 11.38 -16.12
N LEU A 89 -28.48 10.32 -16.93
CA LEU A 89 -27.57 10.31 -18.07
C LEU A 89 -28.30 11.01 -19.24
N PRO A 90 -27.75 12.09 -19.83
CA PRO A 90 -28.36 12.77 -20.96
C PRO A 90 -28.41 11.89 -22.23
#